data_AF-A0A9E7WBS4-F1
#
_entry.id   AF-A0A9E7WBS4-F1
#
_cell.length_a   1.000
_cell.length_b   1.000
_cell.length_c   1.000
_cell.angle_alpha   90.00
_cell.angle_beta   90.00
_cell.angle_gamma   90.00
#
_symmetry.space_group_name_H-M   'P 1'
#
loop_
_entity.id
_entity.type
_entity.pdbx_description
1 polymer ?
#
loop_
_entity_poly.entity_id
_entity_poly.type
_entity_poly.pdbx_seq_one_letter_code
_entity_poly.pdbx_strand_id
1 'polypeptide(L)'
;MANSGAGGRGTGSQSAGSGFDWLTRVEVSMEELVLGDHALPGVTATLTPEPGGWLLTTDSYRATGVVRIPADGKPVLVDLERLRLARSDDDAADEAVPLLTPTEQLETFRNMAAGQWPEVDVRIGSLWLGDDPAGAWSFLLSPSPDQVTLQDLQGQIGSMAFDGQVRWGVTSGEEATVLQGVLEGGNLQDAATLLGMEAPLTSESSVIDLGLSWPGRPDQFAVGRLNGEFSLRLEDGVILENNDTAQLFRLFNLLNTDTLQRRLTFDFSDLYEAGVAFDAISGQGTLKQGTLSWNPDLQLAGPSGALRMSGSTNLANRTLDMRLVVILPLTQNLPLAAILMGASPPVGGALFVLDKLLGEPLSKLTSATYSVGGTWDDPEVNLRNIFDAGNQD
;
A
#
# COMPACT_ATOMS: atom_id res chain seq x y z
N MET A 1 -39.30 -29.80 -54.04
CA MET A 1 -40.74 -29.53 -54.21
C MET A 1 -41.21 -28.90 -52.90
N ALA A 2 -41.23 -27.57 -52.82
CA ALA A 2 -42.39 -26.71 -53.11
C ALA A 2 -43.46 -26.82 -52.01
N ASN A 3 -44.03 -25.78 -51.39
CA ASN A 3 -43.89 -24.33 -51.47
C ASN A 3 -44.73 -23.70 -50.32
N SER A 4 -44.40 -22.45 -49.95
CA SER A 4 -45.26 -21.36 -49.40
C SER A 4 -46.12 -21.60 -48.13
N GLY A 5 -46.17 -20.74 -47.11
CA GLY A 5 -45.78 -19.33 -46.97
C GLY A 5 -46.96 -18.54 -46.37
N ALA A 6 -46.73 -17.73 -45.32
CA ALA A 6 -47.44 -16.47 -45.03
C ALA A 6 -46.88 -15.85 -43.73
N GLY A 7 -46.47 -14.59 -43.81
CA GLY A 7 -45.89 -13.83 -42.70
C GLY A 7 -46.89 -13.12 -41.81
N GLY A 8 -46.40 -12.67 -40.66
CA GLY A 8 -47.05 -11.69 -39.79
C GLY A 8 -46.00 -10.71 -39.29
N ARG A 9 -46.06 -9.46 -39.77
CA ARG A 9 -45.40 -8.31 -39.12
C ARG A 9 -46.23 -7.95 -37.90
N GLY A 10 -45.69 -8.16 -36.71
CA GLY A 10 -46.19 -7.59 -35.46
C GLY A 10 -45.19 -6.58 -34.94
N THR A 11 -45.48 -5.30 -35.11
CA THR A 11 -44.88 -4.22 -34.30
C THR A 11 -45.46 -4.32 -32.90
N GLY A 12 -44.79 -5.04 -32.01
CA GLY A 12 -45.10 -5.07 -30.59
C GLY A 12 -44.03 -4.31 -29.83
N SER A 13 -44.38 -3.15 -29.29
CA SER A 13 -43.59 -2.49 -28.26
C SER A 13 -43.47 -3.46 -27.07
N GLN A 14 -42.28 -3.99 -26.83
CA GLN A 14 -41.98 -4.66 -25.57
C GLN A 14 -41.86 -3.57 -24.50
N SER A 15 -42.98 -3.29 -23.85
CA SER A 15 -42.95 -2.77 -22.48
C SER A 15 -42.38 -3.90 -21.62
N ALA A 16 -41.24 -3.66 -21.00
CA ALA A 16 -40.71 -4.51 -19.95
C ALA A 16 -41.63 -4.36 -18.73
N GLY A 17 -42.72 -5.13 -18.70
CA GLY A 17 -43.55 -5.31 -17.52
C GLY A 17 -42.82 -6.23 -16.53
N SER A 18 -42.57 -5.72 -15.33
CA SER A 18 -41.98 -6.44 -14.20
C SER A 18 -42.82 -7.66 -13.81
N GLY A 19 -42.32 -8.88 -14.07
CA GLY A 19 -43.00 -10.14 -13.75
C GLY A 19 -43.10 -10.50 -12.26
N PHE A 20 -42.90 -9.55 -11.34
CA PHE A 20 -42.75 -9.80 -9.90
C PHE A 20 -43.63 -8.91 -9.01
N ASP A 21 -44.74 -8.36 -9.52
CA ASP A 21 -45.67 -7.50 -8.74
C ASP A 21 -46.28 -8.17 -7.47
N TRP A 22 -46.11 -9.49 -7.31
CA TRP A 22 -46.59 -10.26 -6.14
C TRP A 22 -45.53 -10.41 -5.03
N LEU A 23 -44.27 -10.09 -5.30
CA LEU A 23 -43.15 -10.42 -4.44
C LEU A 23 -42.91 -9.29 -3.44
N THR A 24 -43.31 -9.49 -2.18
CA THR A 24 -43.34 -8.43 -1.17
C THR A 24 -42.12 -8.40 -0.26
N ARG A 25 -41.43 -9.53 -0.10
CA ARG A 25 -40.19 -9.69 0.65
C ARG A 25 -39.55 -11.05 0.33
N VAL A 26 -38.23 -11.09 0.23
CA VAL A 26 -37.43 -12.32 0.28
C VAL A 26 -36.52 -12.22 1.49
N GLU A 27 -36.56 -13.21 2.37
CA GLU A 27 -35.65 -13.31 3.50
C GLU A 27 -34.81 -14.58 3.30
N VAL A 28 -33.49 -14.42 3.38
CA VAL A 28 -32.52 -15.50 3.26
C VAL A 28 -31.69 -15.50 4.53
N SER A 29 -31.73 -16.61 5.26
CA SER A 29 -30.85 -16.87 6.39
C SER A 29 -30.18 -18.21 6.18
N MET A 30 -28.85 -18.19 6.15
CA MET A 30 -28.00 -19.35 5.88
C MET A 30 -26.90 -19.40 6.93
N GLU A 31 -26.72 -20.57 7.55
CA GLU A 31 -25.59 -20.81 8.45
C GLU A 31 -24.25 -20.72 7.69
N GLU A 32 -24.26 -21.07 6.40
CA GLU A 32 -23.11 -21.01 5.52
C GLU A 32 -23.58 -20.82 4.06
N LEU A 33 -23.01 -19.84 3.37
CA LEU A 33 -23.20 -19.60 1.94
C LEU A 33 -21.88 -19.90 1.23
N VAL A 34 -21.89 -20.87 0.31
CA VAL A 34 -20.72 -21.20 -0.51
C VAL A 34 -20.79 -20.45 -1.84
N LEU A 35 -19.81 -19.57 -2.10
CA LEU A 35 -19.65 -18.83 -3.36
C LEU A 35 -18.27 -19.14 -3.97
N GLY A 36 -18.25 -19.94 -5.04
CA GLY A 36 -17.00 -20.44 -5.60
C GLY A 36 -16.26 -21.30 -4.57
N ASP A 37 -15.00 -20.97 -4.30
CA ASP A 37 -14.15 -21.66 -3.31
C ASP A 37 -14.27 -21.05 -1.90
N HIS A 38 -15.18 -20.10 -1.68
CA HIS A 38 -15.33 -19.40 -0.40
C HIS A 38 -16.58 -19.81 0.35
N ALA A 39 -16.40 -20.19 1.62
CA ALA A 39 -17.47 -20.40 2.58
C ALA A 39 -17.71 -19.12 3.41
N LEU A 40 -18.95 -18.62 3.36
CA LEU A 40 -19.38 -17.43 4.08
C LEU A 40 -20.34 -17.83 5.20
N PRO A 41 -19.88 -17.94 6.46
CA PRO A 41 -20.76 -18.30 7.56
C PRO A 41 -21.71 -17.16 7.95
N GLY A 42 -22.90 -17.54 8.41
CA GLY A 42 -23.86 -16.69 9.10
C GLY A 42 -24.46 -15.57 8.24
N VAL A 43 -24.77 -15.83 6.97
CA VAL A 43 -25.33 -14.83 6.05
C VAL A 43 -26.83 -14.68 6.31
N THR A 44 -27.25 -13.47 6.69
CA THR A 44 -28.67 -13.10 6.79
C THR A 44 -28.92 -11.84 5.98
N ALA A 45 -29.84 -11.93 5.02
CA ALA A 45 -30.19 -10.81 4.15
C ALA A 45 -31.69 -10.80 3.85
N THR A 46 -32.27 -9.59 3.80
CA THR A 46 -33.67 -9.37 3.43
C THR A 46 -33.73 -8.46 2.21
N LEU A 47 -34.36 -8.92 1.15
CA LEU A 47 -34.62 -8.16 -0.07
C LEU A 47 -36.09 -7.72 -0.09
N THR A 48 -36.34 -6.42 -0.16
CA THR A 48 -37.68 -5.81 -0.17
C THR A 48 -37.81 -4.90 -1.39
N PRO A 49 -38.89 -4.97 -2.17
CA PRO A 49 -39.13 -3.99 -3.24
C PRO A 49 -39.44 -2.60 -2.64
N GLU A 50 -38.94 -1.55 -3.26
CA GLU A 50 -39.23 -0.16 -2.91
C GLU A 50 -39.65 0.63 -4.17
N PRO A 51 -40.35 1.78 -4.03
CA PRO A 51 -40.65 2.62 -5.18
C PRO A 51 -39.37 2.99 -5.95
N GLY A 52 -39.24 2.51 -7.17
CA GLY A 52 -38.10 2.78 -8.04
C GLY A 52 -36.90 1.84 -7.88
N GLY A 53 -37.02 0.71 -7.15
CA GLY A 53 -35.93 -0.25 -7.05
C GLY A 53 -36.13 -1.35 -6.01
N TRP A 54 -35.01 -1.85 -5.50
CA TRP A 54 -34.96 -2.85 -4.44
C TRP A 54 -34.06 -2.39 -3.29
N LEU A 55 -34.43 -2.77 -2.07
CA LEU A 55 -33.64 -2.62 -0.86
C LEU A 55 -33.23 -3.99 -0.34
N LEU A 56 -31.93 -4.23 -0.28
CA LEU A 56 -31.33 -5.33 0.45
C LEU A 56 -30.84 -4.83 1.80
N THR A 57 -31.18 -5.50 2.88
CA THR A 57 -30.63 -5.24 4.22
C THR A 57 -29.93 -6.49 4.72
N THR A 58 -28.75 -6.34 5.33
CA THR A 58 -28.00 -7.44 5.95
C THR A 58 -27.69 -7.10 7.39
N ASP A 59 -27.82 -8.09 8.27
CA ASP A 59 -27.28 -8.04 9.62
C ASP A 59 -26.67 -9.41 9.93
N SER A 60 -25.38 -9.52 9.62
CA SER A 60 -24.62 -10.75 9.68
C SER A 60 -23.25 -10.47 10.29
N TYR A 61 -22.57 -11.54 10.71
CA TYR A 61 -21.20 -11.43 11.20
C TYR A 61 -20.26 -10.75 10.18
N ARG A 62 -20.42 -11.07 8.89
CA ARG A 62 -19.57 -10.52 7.82
C ARG A 62 -19.97 -9.12 7.40
N ALA A 63 -21.27 -8.79 7.38
CA ALA A 63 -21.73 -7.48 6.96
C ALA A 63 -23.04 -7.06 7.65
N THR A 64 -23.05 -5.82 8.13
CA THR A 64 -24.25 -5.12 8.61
C THR A 64 -24.43 -3.85 7.77
N GLY A 65 -25.61 -3.65 7.19
CA GLY A 65 -25.90 -2.47 6.38
C GLY A 65 -26.99 -2.67 5.33
N VAL A 66 -27.00 -1.80 4.32
CA VAL A 66 -28.03 -1.75 3.28
C VAL A 66 -27.42 -1.60 1.88
N VAL A 67 -28.09 -2.17 0.89
CA VAL A 67 -27.82 -1.98 -0.53
C VAL A 67 -29.10 -1.57 -1.24
N ARG A 68 -29.09 -0.44 -1.95
CA ARG A 68 -30.21 0.04 -2.76
C ARG A 68 -29.89 -0.13 -4.23
N ILE A 69 -30.77 -0.81 -4.94
CA ILE A 69 -30.62 -1.14 -6.36
C ILE A 69 -31.70 -0.39 -7.15
N PRO A 70 -31.37 0.76 -7.76
CA PRO A 70 -32.33 1.54 -8.55
C PRO A 70 -32.75 0.81 -9.83
N ALA A 71 -34.02 0.96 -10.23
CA ALA A 71 -34.55 0.40 -11.48
C ALA A 71 -34.25 1.28 -12.71
N ASP A 72 -33.79 2.51 -12.51
CA ASP A 72 -33.55 3.51 -13.55
C ASP A 72 -32.10 3.54 -14.07
N GLY A 73 -31.29 2.54 -13.70
CA GLY A 73 -29.90 2.42 -14.14
C GLY A 73 -28.93 3.37 -13.46
N LYS A 74 -29.37 4.13 -12.44
CA LYS A 74 -28.47 4.87 -11.55
C LYS A 74 -27.56 3.92 -10.75
N PRO A 75 -26.44 4.42 -10.20
CA PRO A 75 -25.54 3.62 -9.39
C PRO A 75 -26.26 2.90 -8.26
N VAL A 76 -25.87 1.65 -8.02
CA VAL A 76 -26.25 0.89 -6.83
C VAL A 76 -25.60 1.58 -5.63
N LEU A 77 -26.37 1.85 -4.58
CA LEU A 77 -25.86 2.50 -3.37
C LEU A 77 -25.63 1.43 -2.30
N VAL A 78 -24.38 1.26 -1.87
CA VAL A 78 -23.98 0.34 -0.81
C VAL A 78 -23.56 1.17 0.40
N ASP A 79 -24.28 1.01 1.51
CA ASP A 79 -23.98 1.69 2.78
C ASP A 79 -23.88 0.62 3.88
N LEU A 80 -22.65 0.23 4.18
CA LEU A 80 -22.33 -0.79 5.17
C LEU A 80 -21.85 -0.13 6.45
N GLU A 81 -22.52 -0.40 7.56
CA GLU A 81 -22.02 -0.05 8.89
C GLU A 81 -20.73 -0.82 9.18
N ARG A 82 -20.70 -2.11 8.82
CA ARG A 82 -19.57 -3.00 9.04
C ARG A 82 -19.39 -3.95 7.87
N LEU A 83 -18.15 -4.16 7.46
CA LEU A 83 -17.74 -5.21 6.55
C LEU A 83 -16.51 -5.95 7.11
N ARG A 84 -16.55 -7.27 7.17
CA ARG A 84 -15.42 -8.13 7.54
C ARG A 84 -15.01 -8.97 6.34
N LEU A 85 -13.80 -8.71 5.83
CA LEU A 85 -13.17 -9.52 4.81
C LEU A 85 -12.28 -10.56 5.47
N ALA A 86 -12.26 -11.77 4.92
CA ALA A 86 -11.27 -12.76 5.34
C ALA A 86 -9.91 -12.33 4.81
N ARG A 87 -8.87 -12.52 5.63
CA ARG A 87 -7.49 -12.49 5.16
C ARG A 87 -7.20 -13.87 4.58
N SER A 88 -6.53 -13.94 3.44
CA SER A 88 -5.90 -15.18 3.00
C SER A 88 -4.85 -15.52 4.06
N ASP A 89 -5.00 -16.62 4.78
CA ASP A 89 -4.00 -17.01 5.78
C ASP A 89 -2.64 -17.17 5.09
N ASP A 90 -1.61 -16.49 5.61
CA ASP A 90 -0.23 -16.58 5.10
C ASP A 90 0.32 -18.02 5.16
N ASP A 91 -0.31 -18.91 5.93
CA ASP A 91 0.01 -20.35 5.96
C ASP A 91 -0.30 -21.05 4.60
N ALA A 92 -1.11 -20.44 3.74
CA ALA A 92 -1.33 -20.90 2.37
C ALA A 92 -0.30 -20.35 1.37
N ALA A 93 0.66 -19.52 1.79
CA ALA A 93 1.73 -19.05 0.92
C ALA A 93 2.81 -20.13 0.63
N ASP A 94 2.85 -21.20 1.44
CA ASP A 94 3.77 -22.33 1.24
C ASP A 94 3.22 -23.41 0.30
N GLU A 95 1.89 -23.49 0.10
CA GLU A 95 1.34 -24.17 -1.06
C GLU A 95 1.18 -23.14 -2.17
N ALA A 96 2.09 -23.15 -3.14
CA ALA A 96 1.94 -22.39 -4.38
C ALA A 96 0.59 -22.76 -5.02
N VAL A 97 -0.47 -22.02 -4.68
CA VAL A 97 -1.74 -22.06 -5.41
C VAL A 97 -1.33 -21.80 -6.86
N PRO A 98 -1.51 -22.77 -7.77
CA PRO A 98 -1.01 -22.64 -9.12
C PRO A 98 -1.56 -21.34 -9.69
N LEU A 99 -0.68 -20.38 -9.97
CA LEU A 99 -1.10 -19.16 -10.64
C LEU A 99 -1.71 -19.60 -11.96
N LEU A 100 -2.97 -19.24 -12.16
CA LEU A 100 -3.66 -19.46 -13.43
C LEU A 100 -2.76 -18.95 -14.55
N THR A 101 -2.71 -19.69 -15.65
CA THR A 101 -2.05 -19.20 -16.86
C THR A 101 -2.73 -17.91 -17.33
N PRO A 102 -2.05 -17.03 -18.08
CA PRO A 102 -2.67 -15.80 -18.60
C PRO A 102 -4.00 -16.04 -19.34
N THR A 103 -4.12 -17.19 -20.03
CA THR A 103 -5.35 -17.62 -20.69
C THR A 103 -6.46 -17.93 -19.70
N GLU A 104 -6.17 -18.68 -18.63
CA GLU A 104 -7.15 -19.03 -17.60
C GLU A 104 -7.59 -17.81 -16.77
N GLN A 105 -6.67 -16.88 -16.50
CA GLN A 105 -6.97 -15.59 -15.87
C GLN A 105 -7.96 -14.78 -16.72
N LEU A 106 -7.68 -14.67 -18.02
CA LEU A 106 -8.55 -14.00 -18.98
C LEU A 106 -9.95 -14.63 -19.06
N GLU A 107 -10.02 -15.96 -19.09
CA GLU A 107 -11.30 -16.68 -19.08
C GLU A 107 -12.06 -16.43 -17.77
N THR A 108 -11.38 -16.45 -16.63
CA THR A 108 -11.98 -16.16 -15.32
C THR A 108 -12.56 -14.74 -15.26
N PHE A 109 -11.80 -13.74 -15.72
CA PHE A 109 -12.28 -12.36 -15.82
C PHE A 109 -13.52 -12.23 -16.70
N ARG A 110 -13.50 -12.85 -17.89
CA ARG A 110 -14.64 -12.85 -18.82
C ARG A 110 -15.87 -13.55 -18.24
N ASN A 111 -15.67 -14.65 -17.50
CA ASN A 111 -16.74 -15.42 -16.87
C ASN A 111 -17.42 -14.65 -15.74
N MET A 112 -16.70 -13.77 -15.04
CA MET A 112 -17.29 -12.85 -14.05
C MET A 112 -18.18 -11.78 -14.68
N ALA A 113 -18.04 -11.54 -15.99
CA ALA A 113 -18.73 -10.49 -16.73
C ALA A 113 -18.64 -9.13 -16.03
N ALA A 114 -17.47 -8.82 -15.43
CA ALA A 114 -17.27 -7.64 -14.59
C ALA A 114 -17.59 -6.32 -15.32
N GLY A 115 -17.37 -6.28 -16.64
CA GLY A 115 -17.77 -5.15 -17.49
C GLY A 115 -19.29 -4.93 -17.67
N GLN A 116 -20.12 -5.87 -17.21
CA GLN A 116 -21.58 -5.77 -17.23
C GLN A 116 -22.16 -5.46 -15.84
N TRP A 117 -21.31 -5.32 -14.82
CA TRP A 117 -21.76 -4.92 -13.49
C TRP A 117 -22.39 -3.51 -13.57
N PRO A 118 -23.32 -3.17 -12.66
CA PRO A 118 -23.75 -1.79 -12.53
C PRO A 118 -22.62 -0.95 -11.91
N GLU A 119 -22.69 0.37 -12.09
CA GLU A 119 -21.90 1.27 -11.25
C GLU A 119 -22.37 1.17 -9.80
N VAL A 120 -21.44 1.22 -8.84
CA VAL A 120 -21.73 1.06 -7.41
C VAL A 120 -21.05 2.15 -6.59
N ASP A 121 -21.82 2.98 -5.90
CA ASP A 121 -21.33 3.93 -4.91
C ASP A 121 -21.28 3.22 -3.55
N VAL A 122 -20.08 3.05 -3.00
CA VAL A 122 -19.82 2.25 -1.80
C VAL A 122 -19.36 3.16 -0.66
N ARG A 123 -20.00 2.98 0.50
CA ARG A 123 -19.57 3.52 1.80
C ARG A 123 -19.53 2.40 2.81
N ILE A 124 -18.43 2.33 3.56
CA ILE A 124 -18.18 1.35 4.61
C ILE A 124 -17.76 2.13 5.85
N GLY A 125 -18.57 2.09 6.92
CA GLY A 125 -18.28 2.75 8.19
C GLY A 125 -17.15 2.08 8.97
N SER A 126 -17.02 0.76 8.86
CA SER A 126 -15.97 -0.01 9.53
C SER A 126 -15.61 -1.26 8.73
N LEU A 127 -14.46 -1.22 8.06
CA LEU A 127 -13.83 -2.36 7.41
C LEU A 127 -12.94 -3.09 8.40
N TRP A 128 -12.98 -4.42 8.35
CA TRP A 128 -12.08 -5.30 9.07
C TRP A 128 -11.44 -6.27 8.08
N LEU A 129 -10.13 -6.46 8.21
CA LEU A 129 -9.34 -7.44 7.46
C LEU A 129 -8.91 -8.54 8.44
N GLY A 130 -9.59 -9.68 8.40
CA GLY A 130 -9.49 -10.65 9.49
C GLY A 130 -9.97 -10.04 10.80
N ASP A 131 -9.09 -9.98 11.80
CA ASP A 131 -9.33 -9.35 13.10
C ASP A 131 -8.79 -7.91 13.19
N ASP A 132 -8.09 -7.44 12.16
CA ASP A 132 -7.47 -6.12 12.16
C ASP A 132 -8.45 -5.05 11.64
N PRO A 133 -8.67 -3.95 12.38
CA PRO A 133 -9.50 -2.85 11.92
C PRO A 133 -8.79 -2.10 10.78
N ALA A 134 -9.49 -1.93 9.67
CA ALA A 134 -9.03 -1.21 8.49
C ALA A 134 -9.80 0.10 8.26
N GLY A 135 -10.44 0.66 9.30
CA GLY A 135 -11.07 1.99 9.23
C GLY A 135 -12.29 2.08 8.29
N ALA A 136 -12.69 3.31 7.98
CA ALA A 136 -13.81 3.60 7.08
C ALA A 136 -13.32 3.73 5.63
N TRP A 137 -14.13 3.34 4.66
CA TRP A 137 -13.81 3.40 3.23
C TRP A 137 -14.98 3.91 2.40
N SER A 138 -14.67 4.61 1.31
CA SER A 138 -15.63 4.93 0.26
C SER A 138 -14.98 4.93 -1.11
N PHE A 139 -15.75 4.57 -2.14
CA PHE A 139 -15.32 4.61 -3.53
C PHE A 139 -16.51 4.47 -4.48
N LEU A 140 -16.31 4.88 -5.74
CA LEU A 140 -17.20 4.57 -6.84
C LEU A 140 -16.61 3.43 -7.68
N LEU A 141 -17.27 2.28 -7.71
CA LEU A 141 -16.93 1.18 -8.59
C LEU A 141 -17.59 1.41 -9.96
N SER A 142 -16.78 1.67 -10.97
CA SER A 142 -17.23 1.84 -12.35
C SER A 142 -16.66 0.74 -13.26
N PRO A 143 -17.52 -0.12 -13.82
CA PRO A 143 -17.12 -1.17 -14.73
C PRO A 143 -16.99 -0.67 -16.17
N SER A 144 -16.20 -1.40 -16.97
CA SER A 144 -16.06 -1.24 -18.40
C SER A 144 -15.73 -2.60 -19.03
N PRO A 145 -15.78 -2.78 -20.37
CA PRO A 145 -15.72 -4.10 -20.99
C PRO A 145 -14.57 -5.00 -20.54
N ASP A 146 -13.38 -4.42 -20.32
CA ASP A 146 -12.15 -5.16 -19.99
C ASP A 146 -11.49 -4.72 -18.67
N GLN A 147 -12.13 -3.84 -17.88
CA GLN A 147 -11.61 -3.40 -16.57
C GLN A 147 -12.72 -2.91 -15.64
N VAL A 148 -12.47 -3.00 -14.33
CA VAL A 148 -13.21 -2.36 -13.25
C VAL A 148 -12.31 -1.31 -12.61
N THR A 149 -12.86 -0.12 -12.34
CA THR A 149 -12.16 0.96 -11.66
C THR A 149 -12.85 1.28 -10.33
N LEU A 150 -12.08 1.35 -9.25
CA LEU A 150 -12.48 1.99 -8.00
C LEU A 150 -11.97 3.43 -8.06
N GLN A 151 -12.87 4.38 -8.31
CA GLN A 151 -12.60 5.81 -8.37
C GLN A 151 -12.84 6.44 -7.00
N ASP A 152 -12.16 7.55 -6.72
CA ASP A 152 -12.27 8.30 -5.46
C ASP A 152 -12.16 7.38 -4.24
N LEU A 153 -11.22 6.43 -4.29
CA LEU A 153 -11.00 5.45 -3.24
C LEU A 153 -10.35 6.14 -2.05
N GLN A 154 -11.16 6.37 -1.03
CA GLN A 154 -10.76 7.04 0.21
C GLN A 154 -10.92 6.10 1.37
N GLY A 155 -9.96 6.12 2.29
CA GLY A 155 -10.06 5.34 3.51
C GLY A 155 -8.92 5.57 4.48
N GLN A 156 -8.72 4.59 5.36
CA GLN A 156 -7.68 4.64 6.38
C GLN A 156 -6.94 3.31 6.45
N ILE A 157 -5.61 3.35 6.48
CA ILE A 157 -4.74 2.20 6.67
C ILE A 157 -3.93 2.45 7.94
N GLY A 158 -4.28 1.77 9.04
CA GLY A 158 -3.71 2.05 10.35
C GLY A 158 -4.04 3.49 10.80
N SER A 159 -3.01 4.30 11.08
CA SER A 159 -3.17 5.73 11.40
C SER A 159 -3.11 6.64 10.16
N MET A 160 -2.86 6.11 8.97
CA MET A 160 -2.65 6.90 7.74
C MET A 160 -3.95 7.03 6.93
N ALA A 161 -4.23 8.22 6.40
CA ALA A 161 -5.30 8.43 5.43
C ALA A 161 -4.85 7.97 4.04
N PHE A 162 -5.75 7.33 3.29
CA PHE A 162 -5.53 6.92 1.91
C PHE A 162 -6.48 7.66 0.97
N ASP A 163 -5.95 8.17 -0.14
CA ASP A 163 -6.72 8.70 -1.27
C ASP A 163 -6.12 8.16 -2.58
N GLY A 164 -6.96 7.65 -3.48
CA GLY A 164 -6.47 7.14 -4.75
C GLY A 164 -7.50 6.44 -5.61
N GLN A 165 -7.01 5.53 -6.44
CA GLN A 165 -7.80 4.72 -7.35
C GLN A 165 -7.15 3.35 -7.57
N VAL A 166 -7.99 2.37 -7.86
CA VAL A 166 -7.56 1.02 -8.28
C VAL A 166 -8.20 0.68 -9.60
N ARG A 167 -7.41 0.17 -10.55
CA ARG A 167 -7.91 -0.41 -11.79
C ARG A 167 -7.51 -1.87 -11.84
N TRP A 168 -8.49 -2.74 -12.06
CA TRP A 168 -8.26 -4.17 -12.26
C TRP A 168 -8.93 -4.61 -13.55
N GLY A 169 -8.21 -5.36 -14.37
CA GLY A 169 -8.74 -5.85 -15.63
C GLY A 169 -7.66 -6.49 -16.49
N VAL A 170 -7.97 -6.66 -17.77
CA VAL A 170 -7.06 -7.27 -18.74
C VAL A 170 -6.42 -6.17 -19.57
N THR A 171 -5.11 -6.00 -19.44
CA THR A 171 -4.31 -5.08 -20.27
C THR A 171 -3.34 -5.88 -21.11
N SER A 172 -3.34 -5.68 -22.43
CA SER A 172 -2.44 -6.39 -23.37
C SER A 172 -2.51 -7.92 -23.31
N GLY A 173 -3.66 -8.47 -22.90
CA GLY A 173 -3.88 -9.91 -22.78
C GLY A 173 -3.48 -10.51 -21.42
N GLU A 174 -3.01 -9.69 -20.49
CA GLU A 174 -2.68 -10.12 -19.12
C GLU A 174 -3.61 -9.46 -18.11
N GLU A 175 -4.08 -10.24 -17.14
CA GLU A 175 -4.80 -9.71 -16.00
C GLU A 175 -3.83 -8.95 -15.09
N ALA A 176 -4.17 -7.72 -14.74
CA ALA A 176 -3.35 -6.88 -13.88
C ALA A 176 -4.20 -5.96 -13.01
N THR A 177 -3.64 -5.63 -11.85
CA THR A 177 -4.15 -4.59 -10.97
C THR A 177 -3.15 -3.43 -10.95
N VAL A 178 -3.66 -2.21 -11.03
CA VAL A 178 -2.91 -0.95 -10.96
C VAL A 178 -3.49 -0.11 -9.82
N LEU A 179 -2.64 0.24 -8.86
CA LEU A 179 -2.93 1.12 -7.73
C LEU A 179 -2.23 2.45 -7.95
N GLN A 180 -2.98 3.54 -7.85
CA GLN A 180 -2.44 4.89 -7.78
C GLN A 180 -3.05 5.59 -6.58
N GLY A 181 -2.24 6.19 -5.71
CA GLY A 181 -2.77 6.88 -4.55
C GLY A 181 -1.68 7.43 -3.65
N VAL A 182 -2.10 8.07 -2.57
CA VAL A 182 -1.22 8.64 -1.55
C VAL A 182 -1.67 8.15 -0.19
N LEU A 183 -0.70 7.75 0.64
CA LEU A 183 -0.88 7.56 2.08
C LEU A 183 -0.30 8.76 2.82
N GLU A 184 -1.09 9.42 3.67
CA GLU A 184 -0.67 10.62 4.40
C GLU A 184 -0.98 10.57 5.89
N GLY A 185 -0.07 11.13 6.69
CA GLY A 185 -0.14 11.22 8.14
C GLY A 185 0.24 9.93 8.86
N GLY A 186 0.48 10.03 10.17
CA GLY A 186 0.64 8.86 11.03
C GLY A 186 1.91 8.02 10.80
N ASN A 187 1.86 6.82 11.36
CA ASN A 187 2.97 5.89 11.51
C ASN A 187 2.96 4.82 10.40
N LEU A 188 4.07 4.72 9.64
CA LEU A 188 4.24 3.69 8.60
C LEU A 188 4.06 2.27 9.15
N GLN A 189 4.46 2.03 10.40
CA GLN A 189 4.39 0.71 11.00
C GLN A 189 2.96 0.18 11.08
N ASP A 190 1.99 1.05 11.41
CA ASP A 190 0.58 0.66 11.50
C ASP A 190 0.06 0.17 10.14
N ALA A 191 0.48 0.83 9.05
CA ALA A 191 0.11 0.44 7.70
C ALA A 191 0.77 -0.89 7.27
N ALA A 192 2.05 -1.07 7.62
CA ALA A 192 2.76 -2.31 7.34
C ALA A 192 2.11 -3.51 8.04
N THR A 193 1.80 -3.37 9.34
CA THR A 193 1.14 -4.43 10.12
C THR A 193 -0.21 -4.83 9.54
N LEU A 194 -1.06 -3.86 9.18
CA LEU A 194 -2.36 -4.16 8.56
C LEU A 194 -2.20 -4.96 7.26
N LEU A 195 -1.16 -4.65 6.48
CA LEU A 195 -0.81 -5.35 5.25
C LEU A 195 0.00 -6.65 5.46
N GLY A 196 0.30 -7.04 6.70
CA GLY A 196 1.06 -8.26 7.03
C GLY A 196 2.54 -8.16 6.70
N MET A 197 3.03 -6.93 6.63
CA MET A 197 4.44 -6.61 6.42
C MET A 197 5.05 -6.19 7.75
N GLU A 198 6.36 -6.40 7.88
CA GLU A 198 7.13 -5.85 8.98
C GLU A 198 7.79 -4.53 8.54
N ALA A 199 7.61 -3.48 9.32
CA ALA A 199 8.35 -2.23 9.17
C ALA A 199 9.31 -2.07 10.36
N PRO A 200 10.64 -1.98 10.12
CA PRO A 200 11.64 -1.86 11.19
C PRO A 200 11.79 -0.42 11.69
N LEU A 201 10.78 0.44 11.48
CA LEU A 201 10.81 1.83 11.90
C LEU A 201 9.41 2.35 12.20
N THR A 202 9.36 3.40 13.01
CA THR A 202 8.17 4.21 13.27
C THR A 202 8.36 5.63 12.75
N SER A 203 7.25 6.36 12.58
CA SER A 203 7.24 7.77 12.20
C SER A 203 6.05 8.50 12.85
N GLU A 204 6.21 9.79 13.14
CA GLU A 204 5.09 10.65 13.58
C GLU A 204 4.28 11.17 12.38
N SER A 205 4.96 11.44 11.26
CA SER A 205 4.35 11.93 10.02
C SER A 205 4.94 11.22 8.81
N SER A 206 4.08 10.89 7.85
CA SER A 206 4.44 10.09 6.68
C SER A 206 3.64 10.55 5.46
N VAL A 207 4.28 10.65 4.30
CA VAL A 207 3.64 10.85 2.99
C VAL A 207 4.25 9.85 2.02
N ILE A 208 3.40 9.05 1.37
CA ILE A 208 3.85 7.98 0.47
C ILE A 208 3.00 8.03 -0.80
N ASP A 209 3.62 8.42 -1.91
CA ASP A 209 3.00 8.36 -3.23
C ASP A 209 3.18 6.98 -3.83
N LEU A 210 2.10 6.37 -4.31
CA LEU A 210 2.08 5.01 -4.84
C LEU A 210 1.64 5.04 -6.32
N GLY A 211 2.44 4.44 -7.18
CA GLY A 211 2.11 4.11 -8.56
C GLY A 211 2.50 2.68 -8.86
N LEU A 212 1.77 1.73 -8.30
CA LEU A 212 2.13 0.31 -8.27
C LEU A 212 1.23 -0.54 -9.17
N SER A 213 1.76 -1.66 -9.65
CA SER A 213 0.99 -2.68 -10.34
C SER A 213 1.49 -4.09 -10.06
N TRP A 214 0.59 -5.06 -10.12
CA TRP A 214 0.91 -6.48 -10.00
C TRP A 214 0.05 -7.32 -10.96
N PRO A 215 0.54 -8.49 -11.39
CA PRO A 215 -0.25 -9.43 -12.17
C PRO A 215 -1.37 -10.05 -11.33
N GLY A 216 -2.55 -10.18 -11.93
CA GLY A 216 -3.72 -10.79 -11.33
C GLY A 216 -4.65 -9.82 -10.59
N ARG A 217 -5.50 -10.39 -9.75
CA ARG A 217 -6.59 -9.70 -9.03
C ARG A 217 -6.09 -8.82 -7.87
N PRO A 218 -6.90 -7.88 -7.37
CA PRO A 218 -6.51 -7.03 -6.24
C PRO A 218 -6.11 -7.79 -4.97
N ASP A 219 -6.73 -8.93 -4.70
CA ASP A 219 -6.45 -9.79 -3.54
C ASP A 219 -5.19 -10.65 -3.70
N GLN A 220 -4.60 -10.72 -4.90
CA GLN A 220 -3.38 -11.45 -5.20
C GLN A 220 -2.11 -10.59 -5.07
N PHE A 221 -2.18 -9.52 -4.28
CA PHE A 221 -1.05 -8.66 -3.97
C PHE A 221 0.11 -9.48 -3.40
N ALA A 222 1.32 -9.28 -3.94
CA ALA A 222 2.53 -9.89 -3.41
C ALA A 222 3.74 -9.00 -3.72
N VAL A 223 4.51 -8.63 -2.69
CA VAL A 223 5.65 -7.71 -2.82
C VAL A 223 6.69 -8.16 -3.85
N GLY A 224 6.89 -9.48 -3.97
CA GLY A 224 7.81 -10.09 -4.94
C GLY A 224 7.38 -9.98 -6.41
N ARG A 225 6.19 -9.46 -6.71
CA ARG A 225 5.65 -9.32 -8.07
C ARG A 225 5.28 -7.88 -8.45
N LEU A 226 5.60 -6.92 -7.58
CA LEU A 226 5.29 -5.52 -7.80
C LEU A 226 6.12 -4.91 -8.93
N ASN A 227 5.48 -4.01 -9.66
CA ASN A 227 6.07 -3.12 -10.63
C ASN A 227 5.61 -1.68 -10.36
N GLY A 228 6.36 -0.70 -10.86
CA GLY A 228 5.97 0.71 -10.80
C GLY A 228 6.92 1.54 -9.97
N GLU A 229 6.43 2.65 -9.43
CA GLU A 229 7.23 3.64 -8.72
C GLU A 229 6.49 4.08 -7.45
N PHE A 230 7.27 4.49 -6.45
CA PHE A 230 6.74 5.13 -5.26
C PHE A 230 7.71 6.19 -4.74
N SER A 231 7.16 7.14 -4.00
CA SER A 231 7.91 8.16 -3.27
C SER A 231 7.55 8.04 -1.79
N LEU A 232 8.50 8.33 -0.90
CA LEU A 232 8.23 8.38 0.54
C LEU A 232 8.91 9.58 1.18
N ARG A 233 8.24 10.16 2.17
CA ARG A 233 8.78 11.09 3.15
C ARG A 233 8.26 10.71 4.51
N LEU A 234 9.16 10.44 5.45
CA LEU A 234 8.86 10.14 6.84
C LEU A 234 9.55 11.20 7.69
N GLU A 235 8.89 11.71 8.71
CA GLU A 235 9.40 12.74 9.60
C GLU A 235 9.27 12.26 11.05
N ASP A 236 10.25 12.66 11.87
CA ASP A 236 10.31 12.44 13.32
C ASP A 236 9.99 11.00 13.71
N GLY A 237 10.99 10.12 13.63
CA GLY A 237 10.78 8.69 13.84
C GLY A 237 11.98 7.93 14.39
N VAL A 238 11.82 6.62 14.54
CA VAL A 238 12.81 5.74 15.16
C VAL A 238 12.94 4.44 14.37
N ILE A 239 14.16 4.09 13.96
CA ILE A 239 14.47 2.76 13.43
C ILE A 239 14.68 1.80 14.61
N LEU A 240 13.91 0.73 14.69
CA LEU A 240 13.87 -0.19 15.84
C LEU A 240 15.04 -1.19 15.83
N GLU A 241 15.61 -1.50 17.00
CA GLU A 241 16.76 -2.40 17.17
C GLU A 241 16.42 -3.90 17.18
N ASN A 242 15.13 -4.26 17.22
CA ASN A 242 14.66 -5.63 17.37
C ASN A 242 14.47 -6.41 16.06
N ASN A 243 14.78 -5.81 14.91
CA ASN A 243 14.74 -6.46 13.59
C ASN A 243 16.17 -6.78 13.12
N ASP A 244 16.41 -7.89 12.43
CA ASP A 244 17.73 -8.27 11.92
C ASP A 244 18.33 -7.22 10.95
N THR A 245 17.47 -6.47 10.24
CA THR A 245 17.84 -5.31 9.40
C THR A 245 18.43 -4.16 10.23
N ALA A 246 18.12 -4.08 11.53
CA ALA A 246 18.67 -3.07 12.43
C ALA A 246 20.20 -3.16 12.54
N GLN A 247 20.81 -4.31 12.26
CA GLN A 247 22.27 -4.45 12.23
C GLN A 247 22.93 -3.46 11.26
N LEU A 248 22.26 -3.11 10.15
CA LEU A 248 22.69 -2.07 9.21
C LEU A 248 22.73 -0.67 9.85
N PHE A 249 21.79 -0.40 10.75
CA PHE A 249 21.61 0.90 11.40
C PHE A 249 22.26 0.99 12.79
N ARG A 250 22.62 -0.13 13.43
CA ARG A 250 23.36 -0.15 14.72
C ARG A 250 24.68 0.61 14.68
N LEU A 251 25.30 0.71 13.49
CA LEU A 251 26.46 1.58 13.28
C LEU A 251 26.17 3.05 13.61
N PHE A 252 24.93 3.53 13.47
CA PHE A 252 24.50 4.88 13.87
C PHE A 252 24.32 5.02 15.39
N ASN A 253 23.84 3.98 16.08
CA ASN A 253 23.67 4.04 17.54
C ASN A 253 25.03 4.17 18.26
N LEU A 254 26.09 3.57 17.72
CA LEU A 254 27.46 3.72 18.23
C LEU A 254 28.01 5.16 18.12
N LEU A 255 27.35 6.04 17.35
CA LEU A 255 27.79 7.41 17.07
C LEU A 255 27.03 8.46 17.89
N ASN A 256 26.02 8.06 18.67
CA ASN A 256 25.32 8.95 19.58
C ASN A 256 26.23 9.31 20.78
N THR A 257 26.97 10.41 20.64
CA THR A 257 28.01 10.87 21.57
C THR A 257 27.47 11.41 22.89
N ASP A 258 26.19 11.76 22.98
CA ASP A 258 25.55 12.08 24.26
C ASP A 258 25.52 10.87 25.21
N THR A 259 25.47 9.66 24.66
CA THR A 259 25.57 8.45 25.47
C THR A 259 26.99 8.20 25.96
N LEU A 260 28.04 8.67 25.29
CA LEU A 260 29.43 8.46 25.73
C LEU A 260 29.76 9.27 27.00
N GLN A 261 29.30 10.52 27.09
CA GLN A 261 29.53 11.35 28.28
C GLN A 261 28.62 10.93 29.46
N ARG A 262 27.37 10.50 29.17
CA ARG A 262 26.42 9.98 30.17
C ARG A 262 26.75 8.57 30.66
N ARG A 263 27.35 7.71 29.82
CA ARG A 263 27.94 6.42 30.23
C ARG A 263 29.07 6.58 31.24
N LEU A 264 29.78 7.71 31.21
CA LEU A 264 30.77 8.07 32.24
C LEU A 264 30.10 8.58 33.54
N THR A 265 28.82 8.96 33.49
CA THR A 265 28.04 9.47 34.65
C THR A 265 27.09 8.43 35.26
N PHE A 266 27.03 7.20 34.73
CA PHE A 266 26.18 6.09 35.20
C PHE A 266 24.67 6.41 35.26
N ASP A 267 24.20 7.34 34.43
CA ASP A 267 22.78 7.66 34.30
C ASP A 267 22.18 6.93 33.10
N PHE A 268 21.28 5.99 33.36
CA PHE A 268 20.71 5.06 32.36
C PHE A 268 19.19 5.17 32.25
N SER A 269 18.57 6.22 32.82
CA SER A 269 17.11 6.34 32.84
C SER A 269 16.47 6.49 31.46
N ASP A 270 17.23 6.93 30.45
CA ASP A 270 16.73 7.20 29.09
C ASP A 270 17.16 6.14 28.05
N LEU A 271 17.89 5.08 28.44
CA LEU A 271 18.35 4.03 27.51
C LEU A 271 17.26 3.00 27.12
N TYR A 272 15.99 3.39 27.23
CA TYR A 272 14.85 2.51 26.98
C TYR A 272 14.19 2.70 25.61
N GLU A 273 14.66 3.62 24.77
CA GLU A 273 14.23 3.68 23.37
C GLU A 273 15.18 2.84 22.52
N ALA A 274 14.83 1.57 22.31
CA ALA A 274 15.61 0.57 21.59
C ALA A 274 15.65 0.86 20.07
N GLY A 275 16.26 1.98 19.65
CA GLY A 275 16.25 2.42 18.25
C GLY A 275 17.21 3.57 17.91
N VAL A 276 17.27 3.90 16.61
CA VAL A 276 18.01 5.04 16.04
C VAL A 276 17.01 6.11 15.61
N ALA A 277 16.98 7.24 16.30
CA ALA A 277 16.12 8.36 15.95
C ALA A 277 16.54 9.04 14.64
N PHE A 278 15.58 9.51 13.87
CA PHE A 278 15.77 10.30 12.65
C PHE A 278 14.81 11.50 12.63
N ASP A 279 15.26 12.59 12.01
CA ASP A 279 14.43 13.78 11.76
C ASP A 279 13.64 13.60 10.46
N ALA A 280 14.27 13.04 9.42
CA ALA A 280 13.60 12.79 8.14
C ALA A 280 14.20 11.60 7.37
N ILE A 281 13.35 10.84 6.70
CA ILE A 281 13.71 9.87 5.66
C ILE A 281 12.98 10.26 4.37
N SER A 282 13.67 10.27 3.23
CA SER A 282 13.04 10.53 1.93
C SER A 282 13.69 9.76 0.81
N GLY A 283 12.90 9.34 -0.18
CA GLY A 283 13.44 8.65 -1.36
C GLY A 283 12.39 8.32 -2.41
N GLN A 284 12.86 7.94 -3.60
CA GLN A 284 12.04 7.43 -4.69
C GLN A 284 12.52 6.04 -5.08
N GLY A 285 11.59 5.10 -5.08
CA GLY A 285 11.84 3.70 -5.43
C GLY A 285 11.18 3.33 -6.76
N THR A 286 11.85 2.51 -7.54
CA THR A 286 11.26 1.81 -8.69
C THR A 286 11.23 0.32 -8.39
N LEU A 287 10.09 -0.31 -8.63
CA LEU A 287 9.90 -1.76 -8.55
C LEU A 287 9.84 -2.34 -9.96
N LYS A 288 10.61 -3.40 -10.20
CA LYS A 288 10.54 -4.21 -11.42
C LYS A 288 10.54 -5.68 -11.03
N GLN A 289 9.38 -6.32 -11.15
CA GLN A 289 9.16 -7.72 -10.79
C GLN A 289 9.72 -8.05 -9.39
N GLY A 290 9.34 -7.22 -8.41
CA GLY A 290 9.78 -7.37 -7.02
C GLY A 290 11.24 -6.95 -6.74
N THR A 291 11.99 -6.46 -7.73
CA THR A 291 13.29 -5.81 -7.48
C THR A 291 13.08 -4.32 -7.27
N LEU A 292 13.35 -3.84 -6.05
CA LEU A 292 13.33 -2.44 -5.66
C LEU A 292 14.70 -1.82 -5.92
N SER A 293 14.75 -0.70 -6.64
CA SER A 293 15.93 0.15 -6.78
C SER A 293 15.62 1.57 -6.34
N TRP A 294 16.56 2.23 -5.65
CA TRP A 294 16.44 3.65 -5.30
C TRP A 294 17.04 4.53 -6.39
N ASN A 295 16.25 5.48 -6.91
CA ASN A 295 16.72 6.50 -7.83
C ASN A 295 15.81 7.74 -7.80
N PRO A 296 16.25 8.88 -7.22
CA PRO A 296 17.53 9.10 -6.55
C PRO A 296 17.70 8.26 -5.27
N ASP A 297 18.89 8.32 -4.67
CA ASP A 297 19.22 7.63 -3.41
C ASP A 297 18.15 7.87 -2.33
N LEU A 298 17.90 6.85 -1.49
CA LEU A 298 17.21 7.03 -0.22
C LEU A 298 18.12 7.86 0.71
N GLN A 299 17.54 8.84 1.39
CA GLN A 299 18.26 9.75 2.26
C GLN A 299 17.63 9.73 3.65
N LEU A 300 18.47 9.71 4.68
CA LEU A 300 18.06 9.81 6.07
C LEU A 300 18.89 10.91 6.75
N ALA A 301 18.21 11.80 7.44
CA ALA A 301 18.80 12.81 8.31
C ALA A 301 18.39 12.51 9.76
N GLY A 302 19.32 12.62 10.69
CA GLY A 302 19.01 12.55 12.11
C GLY A 302 20.03 13.30 12.97
N PRO A 303 19.83 13.30 14.30
CA PRO A 303 20.64 14.10 15.22
C PRO A 303 22.13 13.75 15.19
N SER A 304 22.45 12.49 14.89
CA SER A 304 23.82 11.97 14.88
C SER A 304 24.51 12.02 13.51
N GLY A 305 23.80 12.42 12.45
CA GLY A 305 24.37 12.48 11.11
C GLY A 305 23.37 12.28 9.98
N ALA A 306 23.91 12.03 8.79
CA ALA A 306 23.17 11.82 7.57
C ALA A 306 23.58 10.51 6.90
N LEU A 307 22.66 9.90 6.16
CA LEU A 307 22.85 8.66 5.43
C LEU A 307 22.28 8.81 4.03
N ARG A 308 23.00 8.26 3.05
CA ARG A 308 22.50 8.04 1.69
C ARG A 308 22.64 6.57 1.33
N MET A 309 21.60 6.00 0.75
CA MET A 309 21.55 4.61 0.34
C MET A 309 21.10 4.50 -1.10
N SER A 310 21.90 3.76 -1.89
CA SER A 310 21.66 3.49 -3.31
C SER A 310 21.80 2.00 -3.58
N GLY A 311 21.33 1.54 -4.74
CA GLY A 311 21.41 0.14 -5.14
C GLY A 311 20.03 -0.51 -5.24
N SER A 312 19.97 -1.82 -5.08
CA SER A 312 18.75 -2.60 -5.23
C SER A 312 18.59 -3.73 -4.22
N THR A 313 17.34 -4.08 -3.94
CA THR A 313 16.98 -5.27 -3.18
C THR A 313 15.93 -6.09 -3.93
N ASN A 314 16.07 -7.41 -3.90
CA ASN A 314 15.03 -8.32 -4.40
C ASN A 314 14.09 -8.66 -3.24
N LEU A 315 12.82 -8.24 -3.34
CA LEU A 315 11.83 -8.42 -2.28
C LEU A 315 11.32 -9.86 -2.15
N ALA A 316 11.39 -10.65 -3.22
CA ALA A 316 11.01 -12.06 -3.17
C ALA A 316 12.08 -12.90 -2.45
N ASN A 317 13.35 -12.65 -2.77
CA ASN A 317 14.48 -13.40 -2.21
C ASN A 317 15.10 -12.73 -0.97
N ARG A 318 14.61 -11.54 -0.60
CA ARG A 318 15.14 -10.70 0.49
C ARG A 318 16.66 -10.51 0.40
N THR A 319 17.20 -10.28 -0.80
CA THR A 319 18.64 -10.07 -1.02
C THR A 319 18.99 -8.61 -1.19
N LEU A 320 20.19 -8.22 -0.75
CA LEU A 320 20.69 -6.85 -0.76
C LEU A 320 21.87 -6.70 -1.73
N ASP A 321 21.87 -5.61 -2.52
CA ASP A 321 23.04 -5.08 -3.23
C ASP A 321 22.99 -3.56 -3.14
N MET A 322 23.50 -3.03 -2.03
CA MET A 322 23.36 -1.63 -1.66
C MET A 322 24.72 -0.97 -1.42
N ARG A 323 24.77 0.33 -1.66
CA ARG A 323 25.86 1.22 -1.24
C ARG A 323 25.32 2.22 -0.24
N LEU A 324 25.95 2.24 0.93
CA LEU A 324 25.64 3.13 2.02
C LEU A 324 26.73 4.20 2.16
N VAL A 325 26.35 5.46 2.24
CA VAL A 325 27.26 6.58 2.54
C VAL A 325 26.79 7.23 3.83
N VAL A 326 27.59 7.10 4.88
CA VAL A 326 27.36 7.72 6.18
C VAL A 326 28.12 9.02 6.24
N ILE A 327 27.47 10.11 6.65
CA ILE A 327 28.02 11.46 6.73
C ILE A 327 27.89 11.94 8.17
N LEU A 328 29.02 12.31 8.76
CA LEU A 328 29.10 12.76 10.15
C LEU A 328 29.54 14.23 10.21
N PRO A 329 28.82 15.08 10.94
CA PRO A 329 29.21 16.46 11.14
C PRO A 329 30.34 16.52 12.17
N LEU A 330 31.43 17.24 11.86
CA LEU A 330 32.49 17.50 12.85
C LEU A 330 32.10 18.59 13.87
N THR A 331 31.00 19.31 13.64
CA THR A 331 30.49 20.37 14.53
C THR A 331 28.96 20.35 14.60
N GLN A 332 28.39 20.58 15.79
CA GLN A 332 26.95 20.44 16.11
C GLN A 332 25.99 21.39 15.35
N ASN A 333 26.48 22.36 14.56
CA ASN A 333 25.65 23.40 13.94
C ASN A 333 25.52 23.29 12.40
N LEU A 334 25.87 22.16 11.79
CA LEU A 334 25.71 21.98 10.35
C LEU A 334 24.27 21.55 10.02
N PRO A 335 23.54 22.28 9.14
CA PRO A 335 22.20 21.89 8.74
C PRO A 335 22.26 20.74 7.71
N LEU A 336 22.58 19.53 8.18
CA LEU A 336 22.70 18.34 7.31
C LEU A 336 21.41 18.03 6.55
N ALA A 337 20.26 18.28 7.16
CA ALA A 337 18.95 18.11 6.54
C ALA A 337 18.79 18.96 5.26
N ALA A 338 19.33 20.19 5.23
CA ALA A 338 19.27 21.06 4.05
C ALA A 338 20.13 20.57 2.87
N ILE A 339 21.14 19.72 3.13
CA ILE A 339 22.02 19.14 2.10
C ILE A 339 21.36 17.94 1.43
N LEU A 340 20.56 17.16 2.18
CA LEU A 340 19.90 15.96 1.67
C LEU A 340 18.61 16.29 0.89
N MET A 341 17.91 17.39 1.20
CA MET A 341 16.63 17.74 0.57
C MET A 341 16.73 18.33 -0.86
N GLY A 342 17.79 18.02 -1.61
CA GLY A 342 17.94 18.45 -3.00
C GLY A 342 17.16 17.59 -4.01
N ALA A 343 16.03 18.14 -4.50
CA ALA A 343 15.14 17.70 -5.62
C ALA A 343 14.40 16.35 -5.41
N SER A 344 13.06 16.24 -5.42
CA SER A 344 12.05 16.80 -6.34
C SER A 344 10.62 16.91 -5.72
N PRO A 345 9.70 17.71 -6.32
CA PRO A 345 8.25 17.78 -5.99
C PRO A 345 7.49 16.43 -6.15
N PRO A 346 6.23 16.24 -5.62
CA PRO A 346 5.12 17.20 -5.73
C PRO A 346 4.33 17.64 -4.47
N VAL A 347 4.50 17.10 -3.25
CA VAL A 347 3.64 17.53 -2.11
C VAL A 347 4.48 18.08 -0.95
N GLY A 348 4.26 19.36 -0.60
CA GLY A 348 4.67 19.99 0.67
C GLY A 348 6.17 20.29 0.81
N GLY A 349 6.54 21.57 0.89
CA GLY A 349 7.92 22.03 0.77
C GLY A 349 8.85 21.79 1.97
N ALA A 350 10.12 21.57 1.64
CA ALA A 350 11.27 22.00 2.42
C ALA A 350 12.32 22.55 1.44
N LEU A 351 13.00 23.61 1.85
CA LEU A 351 13.61 24.61 0.99
C LEU A 351 14.77 24.09 0.13
N PHE A 352 14.74 24.48 -1.14
CA PHE A 352 15.92 24.68 -1.98
C PHE A 352 16.75 25.84 -1.41
N VAL A 353 17.57 25.61 -0.38
CA VAL A 353 18.52 26.62 0.13
C VAL A 353 19.81 26.54 -0.70
N LEU A 354 19.77 27.04 -1.94
CA LEU A 354 20.96 27.06 -2.80
C LEU A 354 21.72 28.40 -2.83
N ASP A 355 21.31 29.40 -2.05
CA ASP A 355 21.94 30.73 -2.11
C ASP A 355 22.67 31.17 -0.82
N LYS A 356 22.90 30.25 0.13
CA LYS A 356 23.62 30.56 1.39
C LYS A 356 24.82 29.68 1.77
N LEU A 357 25.17 28.66 0.96
CA LEU A 357 26.30 27.77 1.25
C LEU A 357 27.56 28.07 0.42
N LEU A 358 27.60 29.25 -0.22
CA LEU A 358 28.79 29.78 -0.88
C LEU A 358 29.72 30.39 0.16
N GLY A 359 30.62 29.58 0.71
CA GLY A 359 31.65 30.05 1.64
C GLY A 359 32.56 28.95 2.14
N GLU A 360 32.09 28.14 3.09
CA GLU A 360 32.86 27.08 3.77
C GLU A 360 31.87 26.32 4.68
N PRO A 361 31.55 25.02 4.42
CA PRO A 361 31.70 24.02 5.49
C PRO A 361 31.96 22.56 5.03
N LEU A 362 32.21 22.28 3.74
CA LEU A 362 32.44 20.89 3.28
C LEU A 362 33.70 20.25 3.89
N SER A 363 34.67 21.05 4.34
CA SER A 363 35.87 20.60 5.08
C SER A 363 35.57 20.04 6.48
N LYS A 364 34.34 20.16 6.97
CA LYS A 364 33.92 19.75 8.32
C LYS A 364 33.07 18.48 8.35
N LEU A 365 33.10 17.70 7.27
CA LEU A 365 32.36 16.44 7.14
C LEU A 365 33.34 15.28 7.03
N THR A 366 33.11 14.25 7.84
CA THR A 366 33.73 12.93 7.63
C THR A 366 32.67 12.03 7.03
N SER A 367 33.04 11.25 6.01
CA SER A 367 32.13 10.27 5.43
C SER A 367 32.75 8.89 5.34
N ALA A 368 31.92 7.86 5.48
CA ALA A 368 32.30 6.48 5.33
C ALA A 368 31.35 5.80 4.34
N THR A 369 31.93 5.13 3.35
CA THR A 369 31.19 4.39 2.33
C THR A 369 31.28 2.90 2.62
N TYR A 370 30.13 2.23 2.66
CA TYR A 370 30.01 0.79 2.83
C TYR A 370 29.30 0.17 1.62
N SER A 371 29.62 -1.08 1.32
CA SER A 371 28.74 -1.94 0.51
C SER A 371 28.00 -2.89 1.44
N VAL A 372 26.73 -3.12 1.15
CA VAL A 372 25.86 -4.03 1.89
C VAL A 372 25.36 -5.10 0.93
N GLY A 373 25.73 -6.35 1.21
CA GLY A 373 25.27 -7.54 0.50
C GLY A 373 24.47 -8.47 1.41
N GLY A 374 24.35 -9.75 1.04
CA GLY A 374 23.68 -10.76 1.85
C GLY A 374 22.16 -10.74 1.76
N THR A 375 21.50 -11.18 2.82
CA THR A 375 20.03 -11.18 2.94
C THR A 375 19.57 -10.13 3.96
N TRP A 376 18.26 -9.92 4.07
CA TRP A 376 17.69 -9.03 5.09
C TRP A 376 17.96 -9.55 6.51
N ASP A 377 17.95 -10.88 6.67
CA ASP A 377 18.16 -11.54 7.97
C ASP A 377 19.66 -11.69 8.32
N ASP A 378 20.53 -11.77 7.31
CA ASP A 378 21.99 -11.85 7.47
C ASP A 378 22.70 -10.87 6.50
N PRO A 379 22.69 -9.56 6.82
CA PRO A 379 23.30 -8.55 5.96
C PRO A 379 24.83 -8.51 6.08
N GLU A 380 25.52 -8.51 4.94
CA GLU A 380 26.99 -8.42 4.88
C GLU A 380 27.47 -6.98 4.66
N VAL A 381 27.92 -6.30 5.72
CA VAL A 381 28.37 -4.90 5.66
C VAL A 381 29.89 -4.79 5.56
N ASN A 382 30.38 -4.19 4.47
CA ASN A 382 31.82 -4.06 4.20
C ASN A 382 32.22 -2.61 3.97
N LEU A 383 33.16 -2.08 4.77
CA LEU A 383 33.73 -0.75 4.59
C LEU A 383 34.52 -0.69 3.27
N ARG A 384 34.25 0.33 2.46
CA ARG A 384 34.91 0.57 1.16
C ARG A 384 35.88 1.74 1.21
N ASN A 385 35.47 2.86 1.79
CA ASN A 385 36.33 4.03 1.91
C ASN A 385 35.93 4.92 3.09
N ILE A 386 36.89 5.70 3.58
CA ILE A 386 36.67 6.79 4.55
C ILE A 386 37.25 8.05 3.93
N PHE A 387 36.47 9.13 3.91
CA PHE A 387 36.94 10.46 3.56
C PHE A 387 36.88 11.36 4.78
N ASP A 388 38.01 11.96 5.11
CA ASP A 388 38.11 13.03 6.10
C ASP A 388 38.43 14.32 5.36
N ALA A 389 37.53 15.31 5.43
CA ALA A 389 37.75 16.60 4.80
C ALA A 389 38.61 17.55 5.66
N GLY A 390 39.14 17.07 6.79
CA GLY A 390 39.82 17.85 7.83
C GLY A 390 41.34 17.99 7.72
N ASN A 391 42.03 17.50 6.68
CA ASN A 391 43.49 17.68 6.55
C ASN A 391 43.93 18.04 5.12
N GLN A 392 44.03 19.34 4.86
CA GLN A 392 45.09 19.90 4.01
C GLN A 392 45.76 21.04 4.79
N ASP A 393 47.02 20.77 5.11
CA ASP A 393 48.08 21.55 5.77
C ASP A 393 48.03 21.81 7.29
#